data_AF-A0A2H0P9R6-F1
#
_entry.id   AF-A0A2H0P9R6-F1
#
_cell.length_a   1.000
_cell.length_b   1.000
_cell.length_c   1.000
_cell.angle_alpha   90.00
_cell.angle_beta   90.00
_cell.angle_gamma   90.00
#
_symmetry.space_group_name_H-M   'P 1'
#
loop_
_entity.id
_entity.type
_entity.pdbx_description
1 polymer ?
#
loop_
_entity_poly.entity_id
_entity_poly.type
_entity_poly.pdbx_seq_one_letter_code
_entity_poly.pdbx_strand_id
1 'polypeptide(L)'
;MTRSTLTLWRSRTTARSSSTGASIERAARLHHRLSWIHPFRNGNGRHARMAADVYLHSQRHPLPDWPAEELTATNDIRRRYLAALKAADQGDFGLLIALMGSLLPTG
;
A
#
# COMPACT_ATOMS: atom_id res chain seq x y z
N MET A 1 -59.40 3.93 -10.97
CA MET A 1 -58.39 4.58 -10.11
C MET A 1 -57.10 3.78 -10.21
N THR A 2 -56.10 4.37 -10.86
CA THR A 2 -54.94 3.71 -11.46
C THR A 2 -53.83 3.47 -10.44
N ARG A 3 -53.22 2.28 -10.50
CA ARG A 3 -52.04 1.88 -9.70
C ARG A 3 -50.87 2.82 -9.98
N SER A 4 -50.30 3.41 -8.93
CA SER A 4 -49.07 4.20 -9.02
C SER A 4 -47.87 3.32 -8.69
N THR A 5 -47.15 2.91 -9.73
CA THR A 5 -45.79 2.37 -9.66
C THR A 5 -44.80 3.50 -9.89
N LEU A 6 -43.59 3.34 -9.32
CA LEU A 6 -42.30 3.99 -9.63
C LEU A 6 -41.75 4.84 -8.49
N THR A 7 -40.67 4.36 -7.86
CA THR A 7 -39.34 5.00 -7.92
C THR A 7 -38.29 3.98 -7.43
N LEU A 8 -37.72 3.21 -8.36
CA LEU A 8 -36.46 2.50 -8.15
C LEU A 8 -35.36 3.35 -8.80
N TRP A 9 -34.70 4.20 -8.01
CA TRP A 9 -33.54 4.96 -8.45
C TRP A 9 -32.26 4.25 -8.00
N ARG A 10 -31.59 3.67 -9.00
CA ARG A 10 -30.15 3.33 -9.16
C ARG A 10 -29.29 3.54 -7.89
N SER A 11 -28.51 2.56 -7.48
CA SER A 11 -27.21 2.37 -8.14
C SER A 11 -26.72 0.93 -8.10
N ARG A 12 -26.30 0.51 -9.29
CA ARG A 12 -25.60 -0.72 -9.63
C ARG A 12 -24.35 -0.83 -8.76
N THR A 13 -24.38 -1.67 -7.71
CA THR A 13 -23.17 -2.07 -6.98
C THR A 13 -22.34 -2.90 -7.94
N THR A 14 -21.46 -2.27 -8.72
CA THR A 14 -20.35 -3.01 -9.32
C THR A 14 -19.55 -3.57 -8.16
N ALA A 15 -19.69 -4.88 -7.93
CA ALA A 15 -18.80 -5.61 -7.04
C ALA A 15 -17.36 -5.28 -7.47
N ARG A 16 -16.63 -4.55 -6.63
CA ARG A 16 -15.23 -4.22 -6.89
C ARG A 16 -14.41 -5.47 -6.63
N SER A 17 -14.30 -6.33 -7.64
CA SER A 17 -13.51 -7.55 -7.58
C SER A 17 -12.01 -7.21 -7.50
N SER A 18 -11.33 -7.72 -6.46
CA SER A 18 -9.90 -7.60 -6.11
C SER A 18 -9.39 -6.22 -5.62
N SER A 19 -9.95 -5.70 -4.52
CA SER A 19 -9.48 -4.45 -3.89
C SER A 19 -8.11 -4.56 -3.19
N THR A 20 -7.70 -5.76 -2.80
CA THR A 20 -6.49 -6.01 -1.98
C THR A 20 -5.20 -5.72 -2.76
N GLY A 21 -4.97 -6.41 -3.88
CA GLY A 21 -3.75 -6.24 -4.68
C GLY A 21 -3.57 -4.80 -5.20
N ALA A 22 -4.65 -4.19 -5.68
CA ALA A 22 -4.63 -2.81 -6.16
C ALA A 22 -4.35 -1.78 -5.04
N SER A 23 -4.72 -2.08 -3.79
CA SER A 23 -4.44 -1.19 -2.66
C SER A 23 -2.98 -1.30 -2.22
N ILE A 24 -2.42 -2.51 -2.17
CA ILE A 24 -0.99 -2.70 -1.88
C ILE A 24 -0.10 -2.05 -2.93
N GLU A 25 -0.45 -2.18 -4.21
CA GLU A 25 0.30 -1.50 -5.27
C GLU A 25 0.32 0.01 -5.09
N ARG A 26 -0.84 0.64 -4.82
CA ARG A 26 -0.90 2.09 -4.59
C ARG A 26 -0.14 2.51 -3.34
N ALA A 27 -0.19 1.71 -2.28
CA ALA A 27 0.58 1.93 -1.06
C ALA A 27 2.09 1.86 -1.32
N ALA A 28 2.56 0.87 -2.09
CA ALA A 28 3.96 0.71 -2.48
C ALA A 28 4.47 1.90 -3.30
N ARG A 29 3.67 2.36 -4.26
CA ARG A 29 4.01 3.54 -5.07
C ARG A 29 4.06 4.82 -4.22
N LEU A 30 3.10 5.02 -3.31
CA LEU A 30 3.09 6.15 -2.38
C LEU A 30 4.33 6.15 -1.47
N HIS A 31 4.62 5.00 -0.86
CA HIS A 31 5.79 4.78 -0.02
C HIS A 31 7.10 5.13 -0.75
N HIS A 32 7.28 4.58 -1.96
CA HIS A 32 8.46 4.85 -2.78
C HIS A 32 8.58 6.33 -3.13
N ARG A 33 7.50 6.95 -3.59
CA ARG A 33 7.51 8.36 -4.00
C ARG A 33 7.91 9.30 -2.86
N LEU A 34 7.41 9.04 -1.64
CA LEU A 34 7.79 9.81 -0.45
C LEU A 34 9.25 9.58 -0.05
N SER A 35 9.71 8.33 -0.15
CA SER A 35 11.12 7.99 0.09
C SER A 35 12.05 8.68 -0.91
N TRP A 36 11.61 8.80 -2.17
CA TRP A 36 12.36 9.43 -3.27
C TRP A 36 12.43 10.95 -3.16
N ILE A 37 11.32 11.62 -2.80
CA ILE A 37 11.32 13.08 -2.56
C ILE A 37 12.23 13.45 -1.39
N HIS A 38 12.30 12.57 -0.37
CA HIS A 38 13.15 12.72 0.81
C HIS A 38 13.00 14.09 1.54
N PRO A 39 11.77 14.47 1.95
CA PRO A 39 11.45 15.83 2.40
C PRO A 39 11.98 16.20 3.79
N PHE A 40 12.41 15.23 4.59
CA PHE A 40 12.89 15.46 5.96
C PHE A 40 14.40 15.24 6.07
N ARG A 41 15.04 15.91 7.04
CA ARG A 41 16.46 15.70 7.36
C ARG A 41 16.76 14.25 7.77
N ASN A 42 15.86 13.65 8.56
CA ASN A 42 15.97 12.28 9.07
C ASN A 42 14.61 11.61 9.11
N GLY A 43 14.59 10.28 9.05
CA GLY A 43 13.38 9.48 9.27
C GLY A 43 12.44 9.38 8.07
N ASN A 44 12.90 9.66 6.84
CA ASN A 44 12.07 9.55 5.63
C ASN A 44 11.44 8.16 5.46
N GLY A 45 12.20 7.10 5.72
CA GLY A 45 11.64 5.73 5.68
C GLY A 45 10.50 5.49 6.67
N ARG A 46 10.54 6.10 7.87
CA ARG A 46 9.43 6.01 8.84
C ARG A 46 8.19 6.74 8.35
N HIS A 47 8.37 7.95 7.81
CA HIS A 47 7.26 8.74 7.26
C HIS A 47 6.65 8.07 6.02
N ALA A 48 7.47 7.50 5.14
CA ALA A 48 7.00 6.77 3.97
C ALA A 48 6.15 5.54 4.35
N ARG A 49 6.58 4.76 5.36
CA ARG A 49 5.80 3.63 5.89
C ARG A 49 4.50 4.10 6.54
N MET A 50 4.56 5.10 7.40
CA MET A 50 3.37 5.69 8.04
C MET A 50 2.36 6.19 7.00
N ALA A 51 2.81 6.84 5.93
CA ALA A 51 1.92 7.31 4.87
C ALA A 51 1.26 6.14 4.10
N ALA A 52 2.00 5.05 3.87
CA ALA A 52 1.44 3.83 3.29
C ALA A 52 0.39 3.20 4.21
N ASP A 53 0.64 3.17 5.52
CA ASP A 53 -0.31 2.65 6.51
C ASP A 53 -1.58 3.49 6.57
N VAL A 54 -1.46 4.82 6.60
CA VAL A 54 -2.60 5.75 6.56
C VAL A 54 -3.43 5.52 5.31
N TYR A 55 -2.77 5.35 4.16
CA TYR A 55 -3.46 5.05 2.91
C TYR A 55 -4.20 3.70 2.98
N LEU A 56 -3.54 2.61 3.39
CA LEU A 56 -4.15 1.28 3.48
C LEU A 56 -5.30 1.25 4.50
N HIS A 57 -5.14 1.92 5.63
CA HIS A 57 -6.18 2.08 6.64
C HIS A 57 -7.41 2.79 6.04
N SER A 58 -7.22 3.86 5.25
CA SER A 58 -8.33 4.55 4.55
C SER A 58 -9.10 3.64 3.58
N GLN A 59 -8.44 2.60 3.05
CA GLN A 59 -9.04 1.59 2.16
C GLN A 59 -9.64 0.41 2.93
N ARG A 60 -9.65 0.44 4.27
CA ARG A 60 -10.04 -0.70 5.14
C ARG A 60 -9.23 -1.97 4.82
N HIS A 61 -7.97 -1.79 4.47
CA HIS A 61 -7.04 -2.87 4.14
C HIS A 61 -6.19 -3.24 5.37
N PRO A 62 -5.84 -4.53 5.56
CA PRO A 62 -4.87 -4.92 6.58
C PRO A 62 -3.55 -4.15 6.43
N LEU A 63 -2.90 -3.85 7.54
CA LEU A 63 -1.64 -3.12 7.54
C LEU A 63 -0.46 -4.08 7.47
N PRO A 64 0.63 -3.73 6.74
CA PRO A 64 1.88 -4.47 6.83
C PRO A 64 2.45 -4.40 8.24
N ASP A 65 2.94 -5.51 8.76
CA ASP A 65 3.78 -5.55 9.95
C ASP A 65 5.21 -5.20 9.55
N TRP A 66 5.55 -3.92 9.69
CA TRP A 66 6.88 -3.43 9.33
C TRP A 66 7.91 -3.86 10.36
N PRO A 67 8.97 -4.60 9.98
CA PRO A 67 10.00 -5.03 10.92
C PRO A 67 10.95 -3.85 11.17
N ALA A 68 10.51 -2.91 12.01
CA ALA A 68 11.07 -1.57 12.12
C ALA A 68 12.54 -1.56 12.54
N GLU A 69 12.90 -2.40 13.52
CA GLU A 69 14.27 -2.58 13.99
C GLU A 69 15.15 -3.20 12.90
N GLU A 70 14.63 -4.21 12.23
CA GLU A 70 15.32 -4.94 11.18
C GLU A 70 15.57 -4.08 9.94
N LEU A 71 14.64 -3.20 9.58
CA LEU A 71 14.84 -2.26 8.47
C LEU A 71 15.92 -1.21 8.75
N THR A 72 16.35 -1.07 10.01
CA THR A 72 17.49 -0.25 10.43
C THR A 72 18.78 -1.04 10.64
N ALA A 73 18.69 -2.36 10.83
CA ALA A 73 19.83 -3.25 11.01
C ALA A 73 20.39 -3.77 9.67
N THR A 74 21.67 -4.15 9.64
CA THR A 74 22.28 -4.77 8.46
C THR A 74 21.91 -6.24 8.38
N ASN A 75 20.69 -6.54 7.92
CA ASN A 75 20.17 -7.90 7.80
C ASN A 75 19.55 -8.16 6.41
N ASP A 76 19.01 -9.37 6.23
CA ASP A 76 18.49 -9.81 4.95
C ASP A 76 17.24 -9.03 4.51
N ILE A 77 16.34 -8.69 5.45
CA ILE A 77 15.13 -7.93 5.11
C ILE A 77 15.47 -6.50 4.66
N ARG A 78 16.45 -5.85 5.29
CA ARG A 78 16.94 -4.53 4.84
C ARG A 78 17.52 -4.61 3.43
N ARG A 79 18.31 -5.65 3.12
CA ARG A 79 18.84 -5.83 1.75
C ARG A 79 17.72 -5.99 0.73
N ARG A 80 16.73 -6.84 1.00
CA ARG A 80 15.55 -7.04 0.12
C ARG A 80 14.77 -5.74 -0.07
N TYR A 81 14.55 -4.99 1.02
CA TYR A 81 13.85 -3.71 0.97
C TYR A 81 14.60 -2.66 0.13
N LEU A 82 15.92 -2.53 0.31
CA LEU A 82 16.74 -1.62 -0.49
C LEU A 82 16.78 -2.04 -1.97
N ALA A 83 16.87 -3.34 -2.25
CA ALA A 83 16.81 -3.86 -3.62
C ALA A 83 15.45 -3.56 -4.28
N ALA A 84 14.36 -3.72 -3.54
CA ALA A 84 13.01 -3.40 -4.01
C ALA A 84 12.84 -1.90 -4.30
N LEU A 85 13.39 -1.02 -3.46
CA LEU A 85 13.38 0.43 -3.72
C LEU A 85 14.20 0.80 -4.95
N LYS A 86 15.39 0.20 -5.12
CA LYS A 86 16.25 0.44 -6.28
C LYS A 86 15.61 -0.03 -7.59
N ALA A 87 14.87 -1.14 -7.59
CA ALA A 87 14.08 -1.56 -8.74
C ALA A 87 12.94 -0.57 -9.02
N ALA A 88 12.25 -0.08 -7.98
CA ALA A 88 11.19 0.90 -8.10
C ALA A 88 11.67 2.27 -8.60
N ASP A 89 12.93 2.64 -8.35
CA ASP A 89 13.57 3.83 -8.96
C ASP A 89 13.60 3.75 -10.49
N GLN A 90 13.62 2.53 -11.06
CA GLN A 90 13.56 2.27 -12.50
C GLN A 90 12.13 2.01 -13.01
N GLY A 91 11.13 2.21 -12.16
CA GLY A 91 9.72 1.98 -12.48
C GLY A 91 9.25 0.53 -12.30
N ASP A 92 10.13 -0.39 -11.88
CA ASP A 92 9.74 -1.78 -11.55
C ASP A 92 9.36 -1.89 -10.08
N PHE A 93 8.04 -1.87 -9.82
CA PHE A 93 7.49 -1.96 -8.47
C PHE A 93 7.26 -3.41 -8.01
N GLY A 94 7.51 -4.42 -8.85
CA GLY A 94 7.15 -5.81 -8.56
C GLY A 94 7.72 -6.32 -7.24
N LEU A 95 9.01 -6.07 -7.01
CA LEU A 95 9.68 -6.45 -5.76
C LEU A 95 9.13 -5.73 -4.53
N LEU A 96 8.79 -4.44 -4.65
CA LEU A 96 8.27 -3.66 -3.53
C LEU A 96 6.84 -4.07 -3.17
N ILE A 97 6.01 -4.34 -4.19
CA ILE A 97 4.64 -4.84 -4.02
C ILE A 97 4.67 -6.21 -3.34
N ALA A 98 5.50 -7.14 -3.83
CA ALA A 98 5.63 -8.48 -3.25
C ALA A 98 6.13 -8.42 -1.80
N LEU A 99 7.13 -7.58 -1.52
CA LEU A 99 7.65 -7.39 -0.17
C LEU A 99 6.57 -6.87 0.77
N MET A 100 5.85 -5.79 0.42
CA MET A 100 4.77 -5.26 1.25
C MET A 100 3.63 -6.27 1.44
N GLY A 101 3.31 -7.05 0.41
CA GLY A 101 2.34 -8.13 0.51
C GLY A 101 2.75 -9.22 1.50
N SER A 102 4.03 -9.60 1.53
CA SER A 102 4.55 -10.62 2.47
C SER A 102 4.57 -10.17 3.93
N LEU A 103 4.47 -8.85 4.18
CA LEU A 103 4.41 -8.29 5.53
C LEU A 103 2.97 -8.21 6.05
N LEU A 104 1.96 -8.55 5.24
CA LEU A 104 0.58 -8.57 5.72
C LEU A 104 0.38 -9.70 6.73
N PRO A 105 -0.44 -9.49 7.78
CA PRO A 105 -0.74 -10.53 8.74
C PRO A 105 -1.39 -11.72 8.03
N THR A 106 -0.81 -12.91 8.19
CA THR A 106 -1.50 -14.18 7.90
C THR A 106 -2.58 -14.37 8.95
N GLY A 107 -3.84 -14.37 8.51
CA GLY A 107 -5.00 -14.63 9.38
C GLY A 107 -5.07 -16.06 9.86
#